data_AF-A0A952JIR4-F1
#
_entry.id   AF-A0A952JIR4-F1
#
_cell.length_a   1.000
_cell.length_b   1.000
_cell.length_c   1.000
_cell.angle_alpha   90.00
_cell.angle_beta   90.00
_cell.angle_gamma   90.00
#
_symmetry.space_group_name_H-M   'P 1'
#
loop_
_entity.id
_entity.type
_entity.pdbx_description
1 polymer ?
#
loop_
_entity_poly.entity_id
_entity_poly.type
_entity_poly.pdbx_seq_one_letter_code
_entity_poly.pdbx_strand_id
1 'polypeptide(L)'
;MRFLFLIVYSLFSMICFAQKKDFIIKNSGDTVYGKIVLKDKHFVVSAKGKQNLVVNAADVKTAHLKKYKGSLVLPCKLNTYIDNLEFLERYKYITYQIDTVLILSEVYNTPKMNLYFCMDANEQQYYFIKTPKDSLPIQLYVNYALAGGSTGYDYFYARGQDAITHIEVQRAFVNQLKLAMEDCPSISKETWLLLDYRIYSFKKLIKLYNECK
;
A
#
# COMPACT_ATOMS: atom_id res chain seq x y z
N MET A 1 -22.77 -44.85 -22.01
CA MET A 1 -21.47 -44.20 -21.70
C MET A 1 -21.15 -42.96 -22.56
N ARG A 2 -21.48 -42.91 -23.86
CA ARG A 2 -21.19 -41.74 -24.73
C ARG A 2 -21.88 -40.43 -24.32
N PHE A 3 -23.09 -40.48 -23.74
CA PHE A 3 -23.83 -39.29 -23.31
C PHE A 3 -23.24 -38.60 -22.06
N LEU A 4 -22.61 -39.37 -21.16
CA LEU A 4 -22.01 -38.83 -19.94
C LEU A 4 -20.75 -38.00 -20.24
N PHE A 5 -19.95 -38.43 -21.22
CA PHE A 5 -18.76 -37.70 -21.67
C PHE A 5 -19.09 -36.35 -22.30
N LEU A 6 -20.23 -36.24 -22.98
CA LEU A 6 -20.68 -34.99 -23.62
C LEU A 6 -21.13 -33.94 -22.59
N ILE A 7 -21.75 -34.37 -21.49
CA ILE A 7 -22.15 -33.50 -20.37
C ILE A 7 -20.92 -33.02 -19.59
N VAL A 8 -19.92 -33.89 -19.38
CA VAL A 8 -18.66 -33.48 -18.72
C VAL A 8 -17.88 -32.49 -19.58
N TYR A 9 -17.86 -32.66 -20.91
CA TYR A 9 -17.20 -31.71 -21.83
C TYR A 9 -17.92 -30.35 -21.91
N SER A 10 -19.26 -30.33 -21.86
CA SER A 10 -20.02 -29.07 -21.85
C SER A 10 -19.91 -28.32 -20.52
N LEU A 11 -19.80 -29.05 -19.40
CA LEU A 11 -19.50 -28.45 -18.09
C LEU A 11 -18.07 -27.89 -18.04
N PHE A 12 -17.09 -28.56 -18.65
CA PHE A 12 -15.72 -28.06 -18.74
C PHE A 12 -15.58 -26.80 -19.61
N SER A 13 -16.37 -26.68 -20.68
CA SER A 13 -16.32 -25.50 -21.56
C SER A 13 -16.95 -24.26 -20.93
N MET A 14 -17.95 -24.41 -20.04
CA MET A 14 -18.49 -23.28 -19.26
C MET A 14 -17.51 -22.75 -18.21
N ILE A 15 -16.65 -23.60 -17.65
CA ILE A 15 -15.65 -23.19 -16.64
C ILE A 15 -14.50 -22.37 -17.31
N CYS A 16 -14.23 -22.57 -18.60
CA CYS A 16 -13.19 -21.86 -19.34
C CYS A 16 -13.53 -20.41 -19.74
N PHE A 17 -14.77 -19.95 -19.58
CA PHE A 17 -15.16 -18.55 -19.87
C PHE A 17 -15.17 -17.64 -18.65
N ALA A 18 -14.75 -18.13 -17.47
CA ALA A 18 -14.35 -17.28 -16.34
C ALA A 18 -12.99 -16.60 -16.63
N GLN A 19 -12.88 -15.92 -17.78
CA GLN A 19 -11.78 -15.01 -18.02
C GLN A 19 -11.85 -13.92 -16.95
N LYS A 20 -10.73 -13.75 -16.23
CA LYS A 20 -10.43 -12.66 -15.29
C LYS A 20 -10.64 -11.30 -15.98
N LYS A 21 -11.88 -10.85 -16.11
CA LYS A 21 -12.22 -9.53 -16.60
C LYS A 21 -12.02 -8.57 -15.44
N ASP A 22 -11.37 -7.43 -15.71
CA ASP A 22 -11.26 -6.38 -14.71
C ASP A 22 -12.66 -5.87 -14.35
N PHE A 23 -12.88 -5.62 -13.05
CA PHE A 23 -14.14 -5.06 -12.57
C PHE A 23 -13.94 -4.17 -11.34
N ILE A 24 -14.88 -3.26 -11.13
CA ILE A 24 -14.99 -2.46 -9.91
C ILE A 24 -16.34 -2.72 -9.24
N ILE A 25 -16.37 -2.69 -7.91
CA ILE A 25 -17.59 -2.73 -7.10
C ILE A 25 -17.76 -1.36 -6.47
N LYS A 26 -18.90 -0.71 -6.73
CA LYS A 26 -19.26 0.58 -6.16
C LYS A 26 -19.71 0.45 -4.71
N ASN A 27 -19.73 1.57 -3.99
CA ASN A 27 -20.31 1.64 -2.64
C ASN A 27 -21.81 1.27 -2.62
N SER A 28 -22.52 1.49 -3.73
CA SER A 28 -23.91 1.04 -3.93
C SER A 28 -24.07 -0.49 -4.01
N GLY A 29 -22.97 -1.22 -4.25
CA GLY A 29 -22.98 -2.66 -4.54
C GLY A 29 -22.94 -2.98 -6.05
N ASP A 30 -23.11 -1.98 -6.92
CA ASP A 30 -23.09 -2.20 -8.37
C ASP A 30 -21.70 -2.65 -8.85
N THR A 31 -21.67 -3.68 -9.69
CA THR A 31 -20.43 -4.16 -10.30
C THR A 31 -20.33 -3.70 -11.75
N VAL A 32 -19.22 -3.04 -12.09
CA VAL A 32 -18.95 -2.55 -13.45
C VAL A 32 -17.78 -3.33 -14.04
N TYR A 33 -18.00 -3.95 -15.19
CA TYR A 33 -17.01 -4.74 -15.92
C TYR A 33 -16.48 -3.99 -17.14
N GLY A 34 -15.20 -4.15 -17.45
CA GLY A 34 -14.61 -3.59 -18.67
C GLY A 34 -13.09 -3.60 -18.64
N LYS A 35 -12.45 -2.92 -19.58
CA LYS A 35 -11.03 -2.56 -19.44
C LYS A 35 -10.97 -1.31 -18.56
N ILE A 36 -10.37 -1.44 -17.37
CA ILE A 36 -10.42 -0.40 -16.34
C ILE A 36 -9.03 0.18 -16.11
N VAL A 37 -8.94 1.50 -16.07
CA VAL A 37 -7.72 2.23 -15.74
C VAL A 37 -8.04 3.28 -14.69
N LEU A 38 -7.28 3.29 -13.59
CA LEU A 38 -7.30 4.38 -12.62
C LEU A 38 -6.48 5.55 -13.18
N LYS A 39 -7.10 6.72 -13.32
CA LYS A 39 -6.47 7.98 -13.69
C LYS A 39 -6.85 9.03 -12.65
N ASP A 40 -5.86 9.55 -11.94
CA ASP A 40 -6.05 10.46 -10.82
C ASP A 40 -7.06 9.88 -9.81
N LYS A 41 -8.21 10.54 -9.63
CA LYS A 41 -9.29 10.15 -8.73
C LYS A 41 -10.48 9.49 -9.45
N HIS A 42 -10.28 8.99 -10.67
CA HIS A 42 -11.34 8.41 -11.49
C HIS A 42 -10.96 7.07 -12.10
N PHE A 43 -11.91 6.14 -12.13
CA PHE A 43 -11.82 4.93 -12.93
C PHE A 43 -12.44 5.17 -14.30
N VAL A 44 -11.62 5.00 -15.34
CA VAL A 44 -12.08 5.02 -16.73
C VAL A 44 -12.32 3.59 -17.16
N VAL A 45 -13.57 3.27 -17.49
CA VAL A 45 -14.02 1.95 -17.93
C VAL A 45 -14.31 2.00 -19.42
N SER A 46 -13.53 1.26 -20.20
CA SER A 46 -13.73 1.10 -21.64
C SER A 46 -14.40 -0.24 -21.93
N ALA A 47 -15.53 -0.20 -22.64
CA ALA A 47 -16.20 -1.38 -23.20
C ALA A 47 -16.18 -1.30 -24.73
N LYS A 48 -15.91 -2.43 -25.40
CA LYS A 48 -15.79 -2.48 -26.87
C LYS A 48 -17.06 -1.94 -27.53
N GLY A 49 -16.92 -0.90 -28.36
CA GLY A 49 -18.03 -0.29 -29.10
C GLY A 49 -18.96 0.64 -28.28
N LYS A 50 -18.58 1.01 -27.06
CA LYS A 50 -19.32 1.97 -26.23
C LYS A 50 -18.45 3.16 -25.84
N GLN A 51 -19.08 4.29 -25.52
CA GLN A 51 -18.37 5.41 -24.90
C GLN A 51 -17.76 4.99 -23.56
N ASN A 52 -16.65 5.61 -23.21
CA ASN A 52 -15.99 5.36 -21.93
C ASN A 52 -16.89 5.82 -20.78
N LEU A 53 -17.08 4.95 -19.79
CA LEU A 53 -17.73 5.30 -18.54
C LEU A 53 -16.67 5.81 -17.57
N VAL A 54 -16.93 6.95 -16.94
CA VAL A 54 -16.08 7.52 -15.89
C VAL A 54 -16.79 7.35 -14.56
N VAL A 55 -16.11 6.73 -13.60
CA VAL A 55 -16.61 6.51 -12.24
C VAL A 55 -15.66 7.20 -11.26
N ASN A 56 -16.18 8.01 -10.33
CA ASN A 56 -15.37 8.62 -9.29
C ASN A 56 -14.84 7.52 -8.35
N ALA A 57 -13.55 7.57 -8.03
CA ALA A 57 -12.94 6.58 -7.17
C ALA A 57 -13.49 6.60 -5.73
N ALA A 58 -14.01 7.73 -5.26
CA ALA A 58 -14.70 7.82 -3.97
C ALA A 58 -15.97 6.95 -3.91
N ASP A 59 -16.59 6.67 -5.06
CA ASP A 59 -17.78 5.83 -5.17
C ASP A 59 -17.44 4.34 -5.32
N VAL A 60 -16.16 3.99 -5.34
CA VAL A 60 -15.68 2.62 -5.56
C VAL A 60 -15.17 2.03 -4.26
N LYS A 61 -15.73 0.88 -3.89
CA LYS A 61 -15.33 0.11 -2.71
C LYS A 61 -14.12 -0.77 -3.02
N THR A 62 -14.20 -1.53 -4.11
CA THR A 62 -13.13 -2.42 -4.55
C THR A 62 -12.90 -2.37 -6.06
N ALA A 63 -11.67 -2.60 -6.48
CA ALA A 63 -11.26 -2.66 -7.88
C ALA A 63 -10.37 -3.91 -8.09
N HIS A 64 -10.89 -4.87 -8.83
CA HIS A 64 -10.18 -6.09 -9.18
C HIS A 64 -9.54 -5.91 -10.55
N LEU A 65 -8.29 -5.44 -10.53
CA LEU A 65 -7.53 -5.10 -11.73
C LEU A 65 -6.30 -5.98 -11.85
N LYS A 66 -6.06 -6.58 -13.02
CA LYS A 66 -4.91 -7.47 -13.25
C LYS A 66 -3.55 -6.84 -12.89
N LYS A 67 -3.41 -5.52 -13.04
CA LYS A 67 -2.17 -4.77 -12.75
C LYS A 67 -1.86 -4.68 -11.26
N TYR A 68 -2.86 -4.73 -10.39
CA TYR A 68 -2.70 -4.47 -8.96
C TYR A 68 -2.85 -5.77 -8.18
N LYS A 69 -2.01 -5.96 -7.16
CA LYS A 69 -2.13 -7.11 -6.24
C LYS A 69 -3.24 -6.90 -5.20
N GLY A 70 -3.64 -5.66 -4.99
CA GLY A 70 -4.71 -5.27 -4.07
C GLY A 70 -6.07 -5.18 -4.76
N SER A 71 -7.11 -5.05 -3.97
CA SER A 71 -8.46 -4.81 -4.45
C SER A 71 -9.16 -3.66 -3.74
N LEU A 72 -8.65 -3.20 -2.60
CA LEU A 72 -9.34 -2.20 -1.81
C LEU A 72 -9.01 -0.79 -2.34
N VAL A 73 -10.03 -0.03 -2.69
CA VAL A 73 -9.86 1.35 -3.16
C VAL A 73 -9.98 2.27 -1.97
N LEU A 74 -8.90 2.97 -1.62
CA LEU A 74 -8.91 3.91 -0.50
C LEU A 74 -8.34 5.27 -0.90
N PRO A 75 -9.04 6.36 -0.55
CA PRO A 75 -8.40 7.67 -0.54
C PRO A 75 -7.31 7.69 0.53
N CYS A 76 -6.17 8.28 0.19
CA CYS A 76 -5.04 8.40 1.09
C CYS A 76 -4.25 9.67 0.79
N LYS A 77 -3.51 10.12 1.79
CA LYS A 77 -2.48 11.14 1.60
C LYS A 77 -1.16 10.45 1.33
N LEU A 78 -0.62 10.64 0.13
CA LEU A 78 0.68 10.11 -0.25
C LEU A 78 1.72 11.21 -0.10
N ASN A 79 2.74 10.93 0.70
CA ASN A 79 3.96 11.71 0.74
C ASN A 79 4.89 11.15 -0.32
N THR A 80 5.10 11.94 -1.37
CA THR A 80 6.01 11.57 -2.45
C THR A 80 7.45 11.63 -1.92
N TYR A 81 8.17 10.52 -2.08
CA TYR A 81 9.60 10.48 -1.79
C TYR A 81 10.37 11.19 -2.91
N ILE A 82 11.45 11.89 -2.56
CA ILE A 82 12.43 12.40 -3.52
C ILE A 82 13.77 11.79 -3.14
N ASP A 83 14.29 10.92 -4.01
CA ASP A 83 15.56 10.21 -3.85
C ASP A 83 16.81 11.11 -4.02
N ASN A 84 16.64 12.42 -4.19
CA ASN A 84 17.74 13.33 -4.47
C ASN A 84 18.11 14.20 -3.24
N LEU A 85 19.17 13.79 -2.54
CA LEU A 85 19.77 14.49 -1.39
C LEU A 85 20.21 15.93 -1.71
N GLU A 86 20.80 16.17 -2.88
CA GLU A 86 21.20 17.51 -3.32
C GLU A 86 19.98 18.44 -3.47
N PHE A 87 18.84 17.85 -3.82
CA PHE A 87 17.56 18.54 -3.92
C PHE A 87 16.91 18.79 -2.53
N LEU A 88 17.09 17.87 -1.58
CA LEU A 88 16.62 18.01 -0.20
C LEU A 88 17.35 19.15 0.54
N GLU A 89 18.67 19.21 0.39
CA GLU A 89 19.53 20.21 1.04
C GLU A 89 19.35 21.61 0.44
N ARG A 90 19.27 21.72 -0.90
CA ARG A 90 19.18 23.01 -1.59
C ARG A 90 17.83 23.73 -1.39
N TYR A 91 16.75 22.99 -1.12
CA TYR A 91 15.39 23.54 -1.08
C TYR A 91 14.66 23.44 0.26
N LYS A 92 15.31 22.99 1.36
CA LYS A 92 14.67 22.83 2.69
C LYS A 92 13.34 22.10 2.59
N TYR A 93 13.38 20.85 2.10
CA TYR A 93 12.22 20.24 1.48
C TYR A 93 10.96 20.13 2.36
N ILE A 94 9.91 20.78 1.87
CA ILE A 94 8.51 20.60 2.26
C ILE A 94 8.08 19.25 1.68
N THR A 95 7.67 18.30 2.51
CA THR A 95 7.03 17.06 2.03
C THR A 95 5.76 17.42 1.27
N TYR A 96 5.74 17.18 -0.05
CA TYR A 96 4.51 17.36 -0.84
C TYR A 96 3.56 16.20 -0.54
N GLN A 97 2.52 16.52 0.23
CA GLN A 97 1.38 15.64 0.43
C GLN A 97 0.45 15.76 -0.76
N ILE A 98 0.19 14.64 -1.41
CA ILE A 98 -0.78 14.55 -2.51
C ILE A 98 -1.99 13.76 -2.03
N ASP A 99 -3.16 14.38 -2.08
CA ASP A 99 -4.43 13.67 -1.91
C ASP A 99 -4.67 12.79 -3.13
N THR A 100 -4.56 11.47 -2.95
CA THR A 100 -4.66 10.49 -4.04
C THR A 100 -5.57 9.32 -3.66
N VAL A 101 -5.83 8.44 -4.62
CA VAL A 101 -6.49 7.16 -4.39
C VAL A 101 -5.55 6.05 -4.80
N LEU A 102 -5.41 5.06 -3.91
CA LEU A 102 -4.61 3.88 -4.18
C LEU A 102 -5.47 2.61 -4.11
N ILE A 103 -5.05 1.61 -4.89
CA ILE A 103 -5.59 0.25 -4.82
C ILE A 103 -4.67 -0.55 -3.92
N LEU A 104 -5.10 -0.74 -2.68
CA LEU A 104 -4.30 -1.33 -1.61
C LEU A 104 -4.61 -2.82 -1.44
N SER A 105 -3.57 -3.58 -1.12
CA SER A 105 -3.67 -4.93 -0.60
C SER A 105 -3.84 -4.87 0.92
N GLU A 106 -4.87 -5.54 1.45
CA GLU A 106 -4.99 -5.76 2.90
C GLU A 106 -3.99 -6.83 3.34
N VAL A 107 -3.10 -6.47 4.26
CA VAL A 107 -2.17 -7.41 4.91
C VAL A 107 -2.75 -7.89 6.24
N TYR A 108 -3.28 -6.95 7.03
CA TYR A 108 -4.05 -7.23 8.24
C TYR A 108 -5.34 -6.40 8.21
N ASN A 109 -6.45 -7.03 8.55
CA ASN A 109 -7.74 -6.38 8.75
C ASN A 109 -8.26 -6.81 10.11
N THR A 110 -8.11 -5.93 11.12
CA THR A 110 -8.43 -6.25 12.51
C THR A 110 -9.13 -5.08 13.19
N PRO A 111 -9.87 -5.31 14.29
CA PRO A 111 -10.52 -4.21 15.02
C PRO A 111 -9.54 -3.18 15.61
N LYS A 112 -8.27 -3.54 15.85
CA LYS A 112 -7.27 -2.65 16.48
C LYS A 112 -6.47 -1.86 15.46
N MET A 113 -5.92 -2.54 14.46
CA MET A 113 -5.12 -1.90 13.41
C MET A 113 -5.16 -2.71 12.11
N ASN A 114 -5.45 -1.99 11.03
CA ASN A 114 -5.32 -2.51 9.68
C ASN A 114 -3.96 -2.15 9.12
N LEU A 115 -3.37 -3.08 8.38
CA LEU A 115 -2.14 -2.85 7.61
C LEU A 115 -2.46 -3.06 6.14
N TYR A 116 -2.14 -2.06 5.34
CA TYR A 116 -2.28 -2.05 3.91
C TYR A 116 -0.93 -1.92 3.23
N PHE A 117 -0.88 -2.41 1.99
CA PHE A 117 0.33 -2.42 1.17
C PHE A 117 -0.01 -2.06 -0.28
N CYS A 118 0.85 -1.30 -0.94
CA CYS A 118 0.84 -1.20 -2.39
C CYS A 118 2.25 -1.02 -2.96
N MET A 119 2.35 -1.23 -4.27
CA MET A 119 3.53 -0.91 -5.06
C MET A 119 3.15 0.05 -6.18
N ASP A 120 3.99 1.05 -6.44
CA ASP A 120 3.83 1.89 -7.61
C ASP A 120 4.44 1.27 -8.88
N ALA A 121 4.45 2.03 -9.98
CA ALA A 121 4.97 1.58 -11.26
C ALA A 121 6.50 1.38 -11.28
N ASN A 122 7.22 2.00 -10.35
CA ASN A 122 8.67 1.86 -10.18
C ASN A 122 9.00 0.77 -9.15
N GLU A 123 8.02 -0.06 -8.77
CA GLU A 123 8.15 -1.10 -7.75
C GLU A 123 8.45 -0.57 -6.34
N GLN A 124 8.28 0.74 -6.10
CA GLN A 124 8.44 1.31 -4.77
C GLN A 124 7.31 0.81 -3.87
N GLN A 125 7.68 0.30 -2.70
CA GLN A 125 6.76 -0.25 -1.72
C GLN A 125 6.27 0.84 -0.77
N TYR A 126 4.94 0.88 -0.57
CA TYR A 126 4.31 1.74 0.42
C TYR A 126 3.49 0.90 1.39
N TYR A 127 3.56 1.25 2.65
CA TYR A 127 2.75 0.66 3.72
C TYR A 127 1.87 1.73 4.34
N PHE A 128 0.64 1.36 4.67
CA PHE A 128 -0.30 2.24 5.35
C PHE A 128 -0.90 1.52 6.54
N ILE A 129 -1.06 2.22 7.66
CA ILE A 129 -1.81 1.73 8.81
C ILE A 129 -3.11 2.50 8.96
N LYS A 130 -4.14 1.86 9.50
CA LYS A 130 -5.37 2.54 9.88
C LYS A 130 -5.89 1.95 11.18
N THR A 131 -6.02 2.78 12.20
CA THR A 131 -6.72 2.47 13.44
C THR A 131 -8.21 2.85 13.31
N PRO A 132 -9.07 2.43 14.26
CA PRO A 132 -10.46 2.91 14.32
C PRO A 132 -10.61 4.43 14.49
N LYS A 133 -9.60 5.09 15.08
CA LYS A 133 -9.59 6.53 15.30
C LYS A 133 -9.28 7.32 14.01
N ASP A 134 -8.64 6.68 13.03
CA ASP A 134 -8.20 7.34 11.81
C ASP A 134 -9.33 7.41 10.77
N SER A 135 -9.55 8.59 10.19
CA SER A 135 -10.49 8.77 9.08
C SER A 135 -9.97 8.16 7.78
N LEU A 136 -8.65 8.22 7.56
CA LEU A 136 -7.95 7.72 6.38
C LEU A 136 -6.72 6.90 6.79
N PRO A 137 -6.26 5.94 5.95
CA PRO A 137 -4.99 5.26 6.18
C PRO A 137 -3.82 6.25 6.22
N ILE A 138 -2.96 6.08 7.22
CA ILE A 138 -1.74 6.86 7.42
C ILE A 138 -0.58 6.09 6.80
N GLN A 139 0.19 6.75 5.93
CA GLN A 139 1.39 6.19 5.34
C GLN A 139 2.48 5.98 6.42
N LEU A 140 3.06 4.78 6.44
CA LEU A 140 4.28 4.49 7.18
C LEU A 140 5.50 4.89 6.34
N TYR A 141 6.36 5.73 6.90
CA TYR A 141 7.60 6.16 6.24
C TYR A 141 8.71 5.12 6.39
N VAL A 142 8.57 3.99 5.70
CA VAL A 142 9.57 2.92 5.73
C VAL A 142 10.65 3.16 4.68
N ASN A 143 11.66 3.96 5.01
CA ASN A 143 12.80 4.17 4.11
C ASN A 143 13.76 2.97 4.19
N TYR A 144 13.81 2.10 3.18
CA TYR A 144 14.78 0.98 3.12
C TYR A 144 16.11 1.34 2.44
N ALA A 145 16.22 2.53 1.86
CA ALA A 145 17.47 3.03 1.31
C ALA A 145 18.36 3.53 2.45
N LEU A 146 19.02 2.60 3.13
CA LEU A 146 20.39 2.86 3.54
C LEU A 146 21.18 2.85 2.23
N ALA A 147 21.85 3.95 1.90
CA ALA A 147 22.99 3.87 1.00
C ALA A 147 24.04 2.97 1.69
N GLY A 148 23.85 1.65 1.56
CA GLY A 148 24.54 0.61 2.31
C GLY A 148 24.91 -0.58 1.42
N GLY A 149 24.96 -0.36 0.10
CA GLY A 149 25.74 -1.16 -0.84
C GLY A 149 27.04 -0.44 -1.16
N SER A 150 27.96 -1.10 -1.87
CA SER A 150 29.27 -0.57 -2.30
C SER A 150 29.22 0.80 -3.00
N THR A 151 28.06 1.25 -3.47
CA THR A 151 27.83 2.58 -4.06
C THR A 151 27.72 3.71 -3.03
N GLY A 152 27.52 3.41 -1.75
CA GLY A 152 27.52 4.39 -0.65
C GLY A 152 28.91 4.75 -0.13
N TYR A 153 29.95 4.01 -0.53
CA TYR A 153 31.33 4.25 -0.13
C TYR A 153 32.04 5.31 -0.97
N ASP A 154 31.53 5.63 -2.16
CA ASP A 154 32.16 6.61 -3.07
C ASP A 154 31.69 8.06 -2.84
N TYR A 155 30.61 8.27 -2.08
CA TYR A 155 30.16 9.61 -1.68
C TYR A 155 30.83 10.06 -0.37
N PHE A 156 32.12 10.39 -0.46
CA PHE A 156 32.96 10.83 0.66
C PHE A 156 32.58 12.19 1.30
N TYR A 157 31.55 12.89 0.80
CA TYR A 157 31.26 14.27 1.19
C TYR A 157 30.12 14.47 2.21
N ALA A 158 29.38 13.41 2.58
CA ALA A 158 28.13 13.53 3.36
C ALA A 158 28.22 12.96 4.80
N ARG A 159 29.25 13.33 5.58
CA ARG A 159 29.47 12.76 6.93
C ARG A 159 29.11 13.72 8.07
N GLY A 160 28.17 13.28 8.90
CA GLY A 160 27.76 13.89 10.16
C GLY A 160 26.27 14.18 10.18
N GLN A 161 25.88 15.33 9.64
CA GLN A 161 24.50 15.81 9.67
C GLN A 161 23.53 14.98 8.80
N ASP A 162 24.01 14.47 7.66
CA ASP A 162 23.17 13.69 6.73
C ASP A 162 22.87 12.32 7.31
N ALA A 163 23.86 11.69 7.95
CA ALA A 163 23.66 10.43 8.68
C ALA A 163 22.64 10.61 9.83
N ILE A 164 22.70 11.72 10.56
CA ILE A 164 21.73 12.06 11.62
C ILE A 164 20.32 12.24 11.01
N THR A 165 20.20 13.03 9.96
CA THR A 165 18.92 13.28 9.27
C THR A 165 18.33 11.99 8.70
N HIS A 166 19.16 11.11 8.12
CA HIS A 166 18.74 9.79 7.68
C HIS A 166 18.25 8.93 8.85
N ILE A 167 18.96 8.89 9.98
CA ILE A 167 18.53 8.14 11.17
C ILE A 167 17.22 8.69 11.73
N GLU A 168 17.03 10.01 11.76
CA GLU A 168 15.80 10.65 12.23
C GLU A 168 14.61 10.34 11.32
N VAL A 169 14.78 10.44 10.00
CA VAL A 169 13.76 10.04 9.02
C VAL A 169 13.47 8.55 9.12
N GLN A 170 14.49 7.71 9.38
CA GLN A 170 14.31 6.28 9.58
C GLN A 170 13.57 5.96 10.89
N ARG A 171 13.75 6.76 11.93
CA ARG A 171 13.02 6.65 13.21
C ARG A 171 11.57 7.10 13.11
N ALA A 172 11.21 7.87 12.09
CA ALA A 172 9.87 8.40 11.92
C ALA A 172 8.80 7.29 11.95
N PHE A 173 8.99 6.17 11.24
CA PHE A 173 7.99 5.09 11.27
C PHE A 173 7.91 4.37 12.62
N VAL A 174 9.04 4.25 13.35
CA VAL A 174 9.05 3.67 14.70
C VAL A 174 8.27 4.57 15.65
N ASN A 175 8.46 5.89 15.58
CA ASN A 175 7.72 6.86 16.37
C ASN A 175 6.24 6.86 16.01
N GLN A 176 5.89 6.79 14.71
CA GLN A 176 4.49 6.62 14.27
C GLN A 176 3.85 5.38 14.89
N LEU A 177 4.55 4.24 14.89
CA LEU A 177 4.04 3.00 15.47
C LEU A 177 3.94 3.08 17.00
N LYS A 178 4.92 3.67 17.68
CA LYS A 178 4.87 3.90 19.14
C LYS A 178 3.64 4.72 19.54
N LEU A 179 3.40 5.83 18.84
CA LEU A 179 2.22 6.68 19.09
C LEU A 179 0.91 5.93 18.84
N ALA A 180 0.87 5.06 17.83
CA ALA A 180 -0.33 4.28 17.51
C ALA A 180 -0.56 3.07 18.45
N MET A 181 0.46 2.63 19.18
CA MET A 181 0.47 1.38 19.95
C MET A 181 0.86 1.55 21.42
N GLU A 182 0.90 2.79 21.92
CA GLU A 182 1.47 3.16 23.22
C GLU A 182 0.87 2.35 24.39
N ASP A 183 -0.41 1.97 24.27
CA ASP A 183 -1.16 1.30 25.31
C ASP A 183 -0.99 -0.23 25.36
N CYS A 184 -0.13 -0.83 24.52
CA CYS A 184 0.00 -2.29 24.48
C CYS A 184 1.15 -2.82 25.38
N PRO A 185 0.84 -3.44 26.54
CA PRO A 185 1.86 -3.96 27.45
C PRO A 185 2.64 -5.15 26.89
N SER A 186 2.12 -5.83 25.86
CA SER A 186 2.80 -6.96 25.21
C SER A 186 4.01 -6.53 24.38
N ILE A 187 4.16 -5.24 24.08
CA ILE A 187 5.31 -4.74 23.31
C ILE A 187 6.37 -4.21 24.28
N SER A 188 7.44 -4.98 24.46
CA SER A 188 8.52 -4.63 25.36
C SER A 188 9.40 -3.48 24.82
N LYS A 189 10.16 -2.84 25.71
CA LYS A 189 11.16 -1.81 25.33
C LYS A 189 12.21 -2.37 24.37
N GLU A 190 12.62 -3.61 24.56
CA GLU A 190 13.58 -4.32 23.72
C GLU A 190 13.03 -4.55 22.31
N THR A 191 11.72 -4.82 22.19
CA THR A 191 11.07 -4.96 20.89
C THR A 191 11.12 -3.66 20.09
N TRP A 192 10.87 -2.52 20.75
CA TRP A 192 11.00 -1.21 20.14
C TRP A 192 12.45 -0.90 19.74
N LEU A 193 13.42 -1.28 20.57
CA LEU A 193 14.84 -1.13 20.27
C LEU A 193 15.24 -1.96 19.04
N LEU A 194 14.83 -3.23 18.97
CA LEU A 194 15.12 -4.10 17.83
C LEU A 194 14.45 -3.63 16.54
N LEU A 195 13.29 -2.97 16.64
CA LEU A 195 12.63 -2.34 15.50
C LEU A 195 13.41 -1.11 15.01
N ASP A 196 13.95 -0.30 15.92
CA ASP A 196 14.81 0.85 15.59
C ASP A 196 16.05 0.41 14.81
N TYR A 197 16.66 -0.70 15.23
CA TYR A 197 17.79 -1.33 14.53
C TYR A 197 17.38 -2.16 13.29
N ARG A 198 16.08 -2.23 12.96
CA ARG A 198 15.54 -3.02 11.84
C ARG A 198 15.84 -4.52 11.89
N ILE A 199 16.21 -5.02 13.06
CA ILE A 199 16.39 -6.44 13.34
C ILE A 199 15.01 -7.10 13.49
N TYR A 200 14.01 -6.32 13.92
CA TYR A 200 12.63 -6.76 14.06
C TYR A 200 11.73 -6.26 12.92
N SER A 201 10.77 -7.08 12.49
CA SER A 201 9.83 -6.72 11.43
C SER A 201 8.64 -5.95 12.00
N PHE A 202 8.35 -4.76 11.47
CA PHE A 202 7.16 -4.00 11.86
C PHE A 202 5.85 -4.77 11.61
N LYS A 203 5.81 -5.68 10.62
CA LYS A 203 4.65 -6.55 10.38
C LYS A 203 4.40 -7.48 11.57
N LYS A 204 5.47 -8.05 12.15
CA LYS A 204 5.39 -8.86 13.37
C LYS A 204 4.94 -8.03 14.57
N LEU A 205 5.42 -6.79 14.66
CA LEU A 205 4.99 -5.86 15.71
C LEU A 205 3.48 -5.56 15.62
N ILE A 206 2.97 -5.22 14.43
CA ILE A 206 1.53 -4.96 14.23
C ILE A 206 0.71 -6.20 14.57
N LYS A 207 1.19 -7.40 14.20
CA LYS A 207 0.53 -8.65 14.59
C LYS A 207 0.44 -8.79 16.11
N LEU A 208 1.54 -8.57 16.82
CA LEU A 208 1.59 -8.62 18.28
C LEU A 208 0.64 -7.59 18.91
N TYR A 209 0.60 -6.37 18.38
CA TYR A 209 -0.33 -5.33 18.83
C TYR A 209 -1.80 -5.75 18.67
N ASN A 210 -2.14 -6.39 17.55
CA ASN A 210 -3.50 -6.86 17.29
C ASN A 210 -3.92 -8.03 18.21
N GLU A 211 -2.98 -8.77 18.77
CA GLU A 211 -3.20 -9.85 19.74
C GLU A 211 -3.15 -9.38 21.20
N CYS A 212 -2.68 -8.15 21.42
CA CYS A 212 -2.63 -7.52 22.74
C CYS A 212 -4.05 -7.46 23.33
N LYS A 213 -4.21 -7.71 24.63
CA LYS A 213 -5.52 -7.59 25.28
C LYS A 213 -5.71 -6.17 25.77
#